data_AF-A0A2H0QMP8-F1
#
_entry.id   AF-A0A2H0QMP8-F1
#
_cell.length_a   1.000
_cell.length_b   1.000
_cell.length_c   1.000
_cell.angle_alpha   90.00
_cell.angle_beta   90.00
_cell.angle_gamma   90.00
#
_symmetry.space_group_name_H-M   'P 1'
#
loop_
_entity.id
_entity.type
_entity.pdbx_description
1 polymer ?
#
loop_
_entity_poly.entity_id
_entity_poly.type
_entity_poly.pdbx_seq_one_letter_code
_entity_poly.pdbx_strand_id
1 'polypeptide(L)'
;MPQDWKNLVELVGQKPFLVERVRLSESKIAIEGEFELPPLIRLNSDDQVFVAAFIQTHGSIKEMERLFGISYPTVKSRLNRIASQLGGAIVENTDREQAPSKNEILEKIERGELKVAEALELLK
;
A
#
# COMPACT_ATOMS: atom_id res chain seq x y z
N MET A 1 -23.63 -0.79 -6.49
CA MET A 1 -22.31 -0.43 -7.04
C MET A 1 -21.18 -0.64 -6.04
N PRO A 2 -21.05 0.04 -4.88
CA PRO A 2 -19.94 -0.25 -3.94
C PRO A 2 -20.02 -1.64 -3.30
N GLN A 3 -21.24 -2.14 -3.09
CA GLN A 3 -21.48 -3.40 -2.38
C GLN A 3 -21.16 -4.64 -3.21
N ASP A 4 -21.39 -4.59 -4.54
CA ASP A 4 -21.27 -5.74 -5.44
C ASP A 4 -19.82 -6.21 -5.54
N TRP A 5 -18.89 -5.26 -5.59
CA TRP A 5 -17.46 -5.54 -5.60
C TRP A 5 -16.97 -6.15 -4.28
N LYS A 6 -17.40 -5.59 -3.15
CA LYS A 6 -17.04 -6.10 -1.82
C LYS A 6 -17.50 -7.55 -1.64
N ASN A 7 -18.74 -7.85 -2.03
CA ASN A 7 -19.29 -9.20 -1.98
C ASN A 7 -18.51 -10.17 -2.86
N LEU A 8 -18.11 -9.74 -4.07
CA LEU A 8 -17.29 -10.56 -4.97
C LEU A 8 -15.92 -10.87 -4.35
N VAL A 9 -15.25 -9.88 -3.75
CA VAL A 9 -13.97 -10.07 -3.06
C VAL A 9 -14.14 -11.03 -1.86
N GLU A 10 -15.22 -10.91 -1.09
CA GLU A 10 -15.52 -11.83 0.02
C GLU A 10 -15.77 -13.27 -0.45
N LEU A 11 -16.49 -13.46 -1.56
CA LEU A 11 -16.80 -14.79 -2.12
C LEU A 11 -15.56 -15.50 -2.65
N VAL A 12 -14.67 -14.78 -3.32
CA VAL A 12 -13.44 -15.36 -3.85
C VAL A 12 -12.38 -15.52 -2.77
N GLY A 13 -12.41 -14.67 -1.74
CA GLY A 13 -11.44 -14.65 -0.66
C GLY A 13 -10.03 -14.33 -1.16
N GLN A 14 -9.01 -15.02 -0.64
CA GLN A 14 -7.61 -14.84 -1.06
C GLN A 14 -7.21 -15.72 -2.26
N LYS A 15 -8.17 -16.38 -2.93
CA LYS A 15 -7.85 -17.24 -4.06
C LYS A 15 -7.60 -16.38 -5.30
N PRO A 16 -6.62 -16.74 -6.16
CA PRO A 16 -6.45 -16.10 -7.45
C PRO A 16 -7.70 -16.36 -8.30
N PHE A 17 -8.14 -15.34 -9.02
CA PHE A 17 -9.25 -15.43 -9.95
C PHE A 17 -9.01 -14.56 -11.17
N LEU A 18 -9.68 -14.92 -12.26
CA LEU A 18 -9.65 -14.21 -13.53
C LEU A 18 -11.03 -13.63 -13.80
N VAL A 19 -11.06 -12.54 -14.56
CA VAL A 19 -12.30 -12.07 -15.17
C VAL A 19 -12.40 -12.74 -16.53
N GLU A 20 -13.51 -13.43 -16.80
CA GLU A 20 -13.73 -14.11 -18.08
C GLU A 20 -14.56 -13.28 -19.07
N ARG A 21 -15.30 -12.29 -18.57
CA ARG A 21 -16.22 -11.48 -19.38
C ARG A 21 -16.42 -10.07 -18.82
N VAL A 22 -16.30 -9.08 -19.69
CA VAL A 22 -16.65 -7.67 -19.42
C VAL A 22 -17.78 -7.24 -20.34
N ARG A 23 -18.75 -6.49 -19.82
CA ARG A 23 -19.84 -5.89 -20.60
C ARG A 23 -19.71 -4.38 -20.55
N LEU A 24 -19.71 -3.73 -21.72
CA LEU A 24 -19.72 -2.28 -21.79
C LEU A 24 -21.11 -1.79 -21.36
N SER A 25 -21.19 -0.79 -20.50
CA SER A 25 -22.46 -0.25 -20.01
C SER A 25 -23.23 0.51 -21.08
N GLU A 26 -22.50 1.14 -22.00
CA GLU A 26 -23.05 2.06 -23.01
C GLU A 26 -23.36 1.37 -24.35
N SER A 27 -22.74 0.22 -24.62
CA SER A 27 -23.02 -0.59 -25.79
C SER A 27 -23.23 -2.02 -25.32
N LYS A 28 -24.28 -2.70 -25.82
CA LYS A 28 -24.59 -4.09 -25.40
C LYS A 28 -23.52 -5.12 -25.80
N ILE A 29 -22.33 -4.66 -26.17
CA ILE A 29 -21.15 -5.43 -26.52
C ILE A 29 -20.60 -6.07 -25.25
N ALA A 30 -20.18 -7.33 -25.40
CA ALA A 30 -19.39 -8.01 -24.40
C ALA A 30 -18.09 -8.52 -25.00
N ILE A 31 -17.06 -8.49 -24.18
CA ILE A 31 -15.71 -8.92 -24.50
C ILE A 31 -15.43 -10.12 -23.60
N GLU A 32 -15.02 -11.23 -24.20
CA GLU A 32 -14.71 -12.50 -23.52
C GLU A 32 -13.23 -12.84 -23.69
N GLY A 33 -12.66 -13.44 -22.65
CA GLY A 33 -11.25 -13.81 -22.57
C GLY A 33 -10.79 -13.88 -21.14
N GLU A 34 -9.59 -14.39 -20.90
CA GLU A 34 -8.99 -14.42 -19.57
C GLU A 34 -8.27 -13.11 -19.28
N PHE A 35 -8.79 -12.33 -18.33
CA PHE A 35 -8.20 -11.07 -17.92
C PHE A 35 -7.67 -11.16 -16.49
N GLU A 36 -6.41 -10.80 -16.32
CA GLU A 36 -5.84 -10.59 -14.99
C GLU A 36 -6.41 -9.34 -14.34
N LEU A 37 -6.57 -9.41 -13.01
CA LEU A 37 -7.03 -8.28 -12.24
C LEU A 37 -5.93 -7.20 -12.12
N PRO A 38 -6.29 -5.91 -12.19
CA PRO A 38 -5.39 -4.82 -11.86
C PRO A 38 -4.72 -4.99 -10.48
N PRO A 39 -3.46 -4.56 -10.29
CA PRO A 39 -2.73 -4.74 -9.02
C PRO A 39 -3.46 -4.22 -7.78
N LEU A 40 -4.15 -3.09 -7.88
CA LEU A 40 -4.90 -2.49 -6.78
C LEU A 40 -6.03 -3.41 -6.26
N ILE A 41 -6.65 -4.17 -7.15
CA ILE A 41 -7.73 -5.10 -6.81
C ILE A 41 -7.19 -6.32 -6.04
N ARG A 42 -5.92 -6.67 -6.25
CA ARG A 42 -5.28 -7.80 -5.55
C ARG A 42 -4.93 -7.49 -4.10
N LEU A 43 -4.99 -6.22 -3.69
CA LEU A 43 -4.88 -5.85 -2.28
C LEU A 43 -6.10 -6.38 -1.51
N ASN A 44 -5.94 -6.73 -0.24
CA ASN A 44 -7.08 -7.03 0.63
C ASN A 44 -7.97 -5.78 0.81
N SER A 45 -9.21 -5.97 1.26
CA SER A 45 -10.19 -4.88 1.44
C SER A 45 -9.66 -3.74 2.30
N ASP A 46 -8.95 -4.05 3.38
CA ASP A 46 -8.48 -3.05 4.33
C ASP A 46 -7.37 -2.18 3.73
N ASP A 47 -6.50 -2.77 2.92
CA ASP A 47 -5.46 -2.05 2.20
C ASP A 47 -6.02 -1.24 1.02
N GLN A 48 -7.08 -1.72 0.34
CA GLN A 48 -7.80 -0.91 -0.64
C GLN A 48 -8.41 0.34 0.01
N VAL A 49 -9.06 0.20 1.17
CA VAL A 49 -9.61 1.32 1.94
C VAL A 49 -8.51 2.27 2.39
N PHE A 50 -7.38 1.73 2.86
CA PHE A 50 -6.24 2.53 3.28
C PHE A 50 -5.65 3.37 2.15
N VAL A 51 -5.49 2.80 0.95
CA VAL A 51 -5.02 3.54 -0.24
C VAL A 51 -6.03 4.60 -0.65
N ALA A 52 -7.33 4.28 -0.67
CA ALA A 52 -8.37 5.25 -1.01
C ALA A 52 -8.39 6.44 -0.04
N ALA A 53 -8.24 6.17 1.26
CA ALA A 53 -8.13 7.20 2.28
C ALA A 53 -6.89 8.06 2.09
N PHE A 54 -5.73 7.46 1.79
CA PHE A 54 -4.50 8.20 1.54
C PHE A 54 -4.64 9.19 0.37
N ILE A 55 -5.33 8.80 -0.70
CA ILE A 55 -5.62 9.69 -1.83
C ILE A 55 -6.58 10.81 -1.42
N GLN A 56 -7.65 10.48 -0.67
CA GLN A 56 -8.62 11.47 -0.17
C GLN A 56 -7.99 12.49 0.78
N THR A 57 -6.96 12.10 1.53
CA THR A 57 -6.20 13.00 2.40
C THR A 57 -5.03 13.66 1.67
N HIS A 58 -4.98 13.60 0.33
CA HIS A 58 -3.91 14.16 -0.51
C HIS A 58 -2.50 13.70 -0.11
N GLY A 59 -2.38 12.47 0.39
CA GLY A 59 -1.12 11.91 0.85
C GLY A 59 -0.66 12.36 2.25
N SER A 60 -1.52 13.05 3.02
CA SER A 60 -1.19 13.50 4.37
C SER A 60 -1.08 12.33 5.36
N ILE A 61 0.15 11.97 5.75
CA ILE A 61 0.40 10.94 6.77
C ILE A 61 -0.26 11.32 8.10
N LYS A 62 -0.22 12.60 8.48
CA LYS A 62 -0.82 13.08 9.73
C LYS A 62 -2.33 12.85 9.77
N GLU A 63 -3.03 13.06 8.65
CA GLU A 63 -4.46 12.77 8.58
C GLU A 63 -4.75 11.27 8.60
N MET A 64 -3.86 10.46 8.01
CA MET A 64 -3.95 9.00 8.12
C MET A 64 -3.79 8.51 9.55
N GLU A 65 -2.85 9.08 10.31
CA GLU A 65 -2.68 8.78 11.74
C GLU A 65 -3.98 9.05 12.50
N ARG A 66 -4.60 10.21 12.26
CA ARG A 66 -5.87 10.60 12.89
C ARG A 66 -7.03 9.70 12.47
N LEU A 67 -7.13 9.36 11.18
CA LEU A 67 -8.24 8.60 10.62
C LEU A 67 -8.22 7.12 11.06
N PHE A 68 -7.04 6.53 11.12
CA PHE A 68 -6.86 5.11 11.45
C PHE A 68 -6.46 4.87 12.91
N GLY A 69 -6.18 5.92 13.69
CA GLY A 69 -5.79 5.81 15.09
C GLY A 69 -4.44 5.11 15.28
N ILE A 70 -3.52 5.27 14.33
CA ILE A 70 -2.20 4.61 14.32
C ILE A 70 -1.08 5.65 14.28
N SER A 71 0.11 5.25 14.72
CA SER A 71 1.28 6.14 14.73
C SER A 71 1.88 6.33 13.33
N TYR A 72 2.60 7.43 13.14
CA TYR A 72 3.33 7.74 11.91
C TYR A 72 4.17 6.56 11.38
N PRO A 73 5.01 5.88 12.21
CA PRO A 73 5.76 4.71 11.75
C PRO A 73 4.87 3.58 11.22
N THR A 74 3.67 3.41 11.79
CA THR A 74 2.69 2.39 11.37
C THR A 74 2.07 2.75 10.02
N VAL A 75 1.75 4.03 9.79
CA VAL A 75 1.28 4.50 8.47
C VAL A 75 2.35 4.24 7.42
N LYS A 76 3.60 4.64 7.70
CA LYS A 76 4.72 4.51 6.75
C LYS A 76 5.04 3.04 6.46
N SER A 77 5.11 2.18 7.48
CA SER A 77 5.37 0.75 7.28
C SER A 77 4.26 0.06 6.47
N ARG A 78 3.00 0.45 6.69
CA ARG A 78 1.86 -0.05 5.91
C ARG A 78 1.92 0.42 4.45
N LEU A 79 2.24 1.69 4.20
CA LEU A 79 2.44 2.21 2.83
C LEU A 79 3.56 1.44 2.11
N ASN A 80 4.70 1.22 2.76
CA ASN A 80 5.83 0.47 2.19
C ASN A 80 5.44 -0.97 1.84
N ARG A 81 4.71 -1.66 2.75
CA ARG A 81 4.20 -3.00 2.49
C ARG A 81 3.25 -3.03 1.29
N ILE A 82 2.29 -2.12 1.24
CA ILE A 82 1.33 -2.04 0.12
C ILE A 82 2.06 -1.73 -1.19
N ALA A 83 3.01 -0.79 -1.18
CA ALA A 83 3.83 -0.46 -2.35
C ALA A 83 4.60 -1.68 -2.88
N SER A 84 5.19 -2.50 -2.00
CA SER A 84 5.86 -3.74 -2.42
C SER A 84 4.91 -4.77 -3.03
N GLN A 85 3.65 -4.84 -2.58
CA GLN A 85 2.64 -5.76 -3.11
C GLN A 85 2.09 -5.32 -4.47
N LEU A 86 2.03 -4.02 -4.71
CA LEU A 86 1.66 -3.48 -6.02
C LEU A 86 2.75 -3.73 -7.07
N GLY A 87 4.01 -3.90 -6.63
CA GLY A 87 5.15 -4.21 -7.50
C GLY A 87 5.57 -3.04 -8.39
N GLY A 88 6.82 -3.03 -8.86
CA GLY A 88 7.40 -1.96 -9.71
C GLY A 88 6.75 -1.75 -11.09
N ALA A 89 5.57 -2.33 -11.35
CA ALA A 89 4.80 -2.15 -12.57
C ALA A 89 4.13 -0.76 -12.68
N ILE A 90 4.11 0.02 -11.59
CA ILE A 90 3.52 1.38 -11.57
C ILE A 90 4.62 2.45 -11.49
N VAL A 91 5.71 2.19 -10.78
CA VAL A 91 6.83 3.13 -10.59
C VAL A 91 8.11 2.32 -10.41
N GLU A 92 9.10 2.50 -11.29
CA GLU A 92 10.47 2.08 -10.99
C GLU A 92 10.95 2.88 -9.78
N ASN A 93 11.23 2.20 -8.67
CA ASN A 93 11.64 2.84 -7.42
C ASN A 93 12.89 3.70 -7.64
N THR A 94 12.75 5.02 -7.67
CA THR A 94 13.90 5.95 -7.71
C THR A 94 14.59 6.13 -6.36
N ASP A 95 14.07 5.57 -5.26
CA ASP A 95 14.66 5.76 -3.92
C ASP A 95 14.89 4.43 -3.19
N ARG A 96 15.73 3.56 -3.75
CA ARG A 96 16.44 2.56 -2.93
C ARG A 96 17.66 3.22 -2.29
N GLU A 97 17.41 3.88 -1.16
CA GLU A 97 18.27 4.04 0.02
C GLU A 97 17.65 5.13 0.91
N GLN A 98 16.52 4.81 1.56
CA GLN A 98 16.06 5.66 2.67
C GLN A 98 17.01 5.43 3.84
N ALA A 99 17.75 6.47 4.21
CA ALA A 99 18.54 6.51 5.44
C ALA A 99 17.68 6.03 6.63
N PRO A 100 18.29 5.32 7.60
CA PRO A 100 17.56 4.80 8.75
C PRO A 100 16.81 5.93 9.46
N SER A 101 15.56 5.67 9.82
CA SER A 101 14.74 6.66 10.52
C SER A 101 15.37 7.02 11.88
N LYS A 102 15.11 8.23 12.38
CA LYS A 102 15.66 8.71 13.66
C LYS A 102 15.40 7.75 14.84
N ASN A 103 14.26 7.06 14.85
CA ASN A 103 13.95 6.07 15.86
C ASN A 103 14.78 4.79 15.73
N GLU A 104 15.04 4.32 14.51
CA GLU A 104 15.91 3.16 14.28
C GLU A 104 17.37 3.46 14.62
N ILE A 105 17.82 4.71 14.40
CA ILE A 105 19.14 5.18 14.81
C ILE A 105 19.24 5.15 16.35
N LEU A 106 18.23 5.66 17.05
CA LEU A 106 18.19 5.65 18.52
C LEU A 106 18.17 4.23 19.10
N GLU A 107 17.36 3.32 18.55
CA GLU A 107 17.34 1.92 18.99
C GLU A 107 18.69 1.21 18.78
N LYS A 108 19.38 1.49 17.67
CA LYS A 108 20.71 0.91 17.41
C LYS A 108 21.77 1.44 18.38
N ILE A 109 21.64 2.69 18.85
CA ILE A 109 22.51 3.22 19.91
C ILE A 109 22.21 2.51 21.23
N GLU A 110 20.93 2.32 21.59
CA GLU A 110 20.54 1.62 22.82
C GLU A 110 21.02 0.16 22.85
N ARG A 111 21.01 -0.52 21.70
CA ARG A 111 21.54 -1.88 21.55
C ARG A 111 23.08 -1.94 21.45
N GLY A 112 23.77 -0.80 21.40
CA GLY A 112 25.22 -0.73 21.25
C GLY A 112 25.73 -1.09 19.84
N GLU A 113 24.83 -1.18 18.87
CA GLU A 113 25.10 -1.56 17.46
C GLU A 113 25.56 -0.36 16.62
N LEU A 114 25.42 0.86 17.13
CA LEU A 114 25.81 2.10 16.45
C LEU A 114 26.42 3.08 17.45
N LYS A 115 27.58 3.66 17.13
CA LYS A 115 28.19 4.66 18.01
C LYS A 115 27.48 6.01 17.86
N VAL A 116 27.40 6.75 18.96
CA VAL A 116 26.78 8.09 19.01
C VAL A 116 27.39 9.03 17.95
N ALA A 117 28.70 8.96 17.72
CA ALA A 117 29.36 9.76 16.68
C ALA A 117 28.92 9.40 15.25
N GLU A 118 28.67 8.13 14.97
CA GLU A 118 28.19 7.63 13.66
C GLU A 118 26.70 7.97 13.48
N ALA A 119 25.91 7.91 14.55
CA ALA A 119 24.53 8.33 14.55
C ALA A 119 24.36 9.83 14.28
N LEU A 120 25.27 10.68 14.77
CA LEU A 120 25.23 12.13 14.53
C LEU A 120 25.44 12.49 13.05
N GLU A 121 26.22 11.70 12.32
CA GLU A 121 26.41 11.89 10.87
C GLU A 121 25.20 11.41 10.06
N LEU A 122 24.48 10.39 10.56
CA LEU A 122 23.24 9.88 9.95
C LEU A 122 21.99 10.74 10.24
N LEU A 123 22.09 11.68 11.20
CA LEU A 123 20.99 12.55 11.64
C LEU A 123 21.11 14.01 11.15
N LYS A 124 22.17 14.34 10.39
CA LYS A 124 22.25 15.60 9.64
C LYS A 124 21.36 15.56 8.42
#